data_AF-A0A0S8I3M7-F1
#
_entry.id   AF-A0A0S8I3M7-F1
#
_cell.length_a   1.000
_cell.length_b   1.000
_cell.length_c   1.000
_cell.angle_alpha   90.00
_cell.angle_beta   90.00
_cell.angle_gamma   90.00
#
_symmetry.space_group_name_H-M   'P 1'
#
loop_
_entity.id
_entity.type
_entity.pdbx_description
1 polymer ?
#
loop_
_entity_poly.entity_id
_entity_poly.type
_entity_poly.pdbx_seq_one_letter_code
_entity_poly.pdbx_strand_id
1 'polypeptide(L)'
;APKNRYGDPNTETATALGFYLAEQEPGIQVYFFGPPRMGYYSLSTIPYLAPKAIGQDVVNPITSPPNWSLDGPTLFVFLPERQEELMLVSESYPGGMEFLQRGKDEKLLFVGYYVD
;
A
#
# COMPACT_ATOMS: atom_id res chain seq x y z
N ALA A 1 -13.22 31.76 -12.44
CA ALA A 1 -12.26 30.83 -13.07
C ALA A 1 -12.18 29.59 -12.20
N PRO A 2 -12.31 28.36 -12.73
CA PRO A 2 -12.23 27.18 -11.87
C PRO A 2 -10.77 26.97 -11.47
N LYS A 3 -10.51 26.95 -10.16
CA LYS A 3 -9.20 26.65 -9.56
C LYS A 3 -9.08 25.13 -9.39
N ASN A 4 -7.94 24.57 -9.82
CA ASN A 4 -7.36 23.27 -9.48
C ASN A 4 -8.09 21.98 -9.91
N ARG A 5 -7.72 21.46 -11.09
CA ARG A 5 -7.78 20.03 -11.45
C ARG A 5 -6.57 19.26 -10.89
N TYR A 6 -6.38 19.26 -9.57
CA TYR A 6 -5.48 18.29 -8.94
C TYR A 6 -6.33 17.04 -8.63
N GLY A 7 -5.93 15.88 -9.15
CA GLY A 7 -6.52 14.62 -8.75
C GLY A 7 -6.40 14.47 -7.23
N ASP A 8 -7.44 13.96 -6.58
CA ASP A 8 -7.38 13.65 -5.16
C ASP A 8 -6.20 12.69 -4.91
N PRO A 9 -5.21 13.04 -4.07
CA PRO A 9 -4.06 12.18 -3.78
C PRO A 9 -4.45 10.77 -3.36
N ASN A 10 -5.61 10.59 -2.72
CA ASN A 10 -6.12 9.29 -2.33
C ASN A 10 -6.59 8.48 -3.54
N THR A 11 -7.29 9.12 -4.48
CA THR A 11 -7.67 8.47 -5.74
C THR A 11 -6.44 8.11 -6.57
N GLU A 12 -5.43 8.97 -6.64
CA GLU A 12 -4.20 8.68 -7.37
C GLU A 12 -3.43 7.49 -6.74
N THR A 13 -3.30 7.49 -5.41
CA THR A 13 -2.71 6.39 -4.65
C THR A 13 -3.46 5.08 -4.89
N ALA A 14 -4.79 5.09 -4.75
CA ALA A 14 -5.65 3.91 -4.96
C ALA A 14 -5.57 3.38 -6.40
N THR A 15 -5.47 4.28 -7.38
CA THR A 15 -5.34 3.92 -8.79
C THR A 15 -3.99 3.27 -9.07
N ALA A 16 -2.90 3.88 -8.59
CA ALA A 16 -1.55 3.34 -8.78
C ALA A 16 -1.38 1.97 -8.11
N LEU A 17 -1.87 1.82 -6.87
CA LEU A 17 -1.86 0.54 -6.17
C LEU A 17 -2.72 -0.51 -6.89
N GLY A 18 -3.92 -0.13 -7.33
CA GLY A 18 -4.81 -1.04 -8.08
C GLY A 18 -4.17 -1.57 -9.36
N PHE A 19 -3.46 -0.73 -10.12
CA PHE A 19 -2.73 -1.18 -11.31
C PHE A 19 -1.55 -2.08 -10.95
N TYR A 20 -0.76 -1.73 -9.94
CA TYR A 20 0.35 -2.58 -9.48
C TYR A 20 -0.14 -3.98 -9.10
N LEU A 21 -1.23 -4.07 -8.34
CA LEU A 21 -1.82 -5.34 -7.88
C LEU A 21 -2.46 -6.14 -9.02
N ALA A 22 -2.97 -5.49 -10.06
CA ALA A 22 -3.55 -6.17 -11.21
C ALA A 22 -2.50 -6.94 -12.04
N GLU A 23 -1.22 -6.58 -11.92
CA GLU A 23 -0.09 -7.25 -12.57
C GLU A 23 0.49 -8.40 -11.72
N GLN A 24 0.06 -8.54 -10.46
CA GLN A 24 0.52 -9.59 -9.56
C GLN A 24 -0.27 -10.89 -9.72
N GLU A 25 0.29 -11.98 -9.21
CA GLU A 25 -0.41 -13.26 -9.14
C GLU A 25 -1.70 -13.15 -8.30
N PRO A 26 -2.77 -13.88 -8.69
CA PRO A 26 -4.01 -13.93 -7.91
C PRO A 26 -3.80 -14.31 -6.44
N GLY A 27 -4.47 -13.61 -5.53
CA GLY A 27 -4.46 -13.94 -4.11
C GLY A 27 -3.35 -13.27 -3.30
N ILE A 28 -2.58 -12.34 -3.89
CA ILE A 28 -1.63 -11.52 -3.14
C ILE A 28 -2.31 -10.85 -1.93
N GLN A 29 -1.66 -10.95 -0.77
CA GLN A 29 -2.11 -10.32 0.47
C GLN A 29 -1.52 -8.92 0.58
N VAL A 30 -2.31 -7.96 1.06
CA VAL A 30 -1.87 -6.57 1.21
C VAL A 30 -2.08 -6.11 2.63
N TYR A 31 -1.00 -5.76 3.33
CA TYR A 31 -1.08 -5.02 4.59
C TYR A 31 -0.95 -3.52 4.28
N PHE A 32 -2.03 -2.77 4.48
CA PHE A 32 -2.12 -1.36 4.09
C PHE A 32 -1.98 -0.44 5.32
N PHE A 33 -0.87 0.31 5.36
CA PHE A 33 -0.52 1.28 6.38
C PHE A 33 -0.91 2.68 5.89
N GLY A 34 -2.22 2.90 5.73
CA GLY A 34 -2.80 4.17 5.28
C GLY A 34 -3.73 4.89 6.26
N PRO A 35 -4.42 4.22 7.21
CA PRO A 35 -5.21 4.92 8.20
C PRO A 35 -4.35 5.88 9.05
N PRO A 36 -4.88 7.05 9.44
CA PRO A 36 -6.27 7.50 9.25
C PRO A 36 -6.56 8.23 7.92
N ARG A 37 -5.56 8.43 7.05
CA ARG A 37 -5.74 9.18 5.80
C ARG A 37 -6.69 8.49 4.82
N MET A 38 -6.47 7.20 4.58
CA MET A 38 -7.37 6.34 3.79
C MET A 38 -7.19 4.87 4.18
N GLY A 39 -8.21 4.05 3.96
CA GLY A 39 -8.12 2.60 4.10
C GLY A 39 -8.04 1.93 2.73
N TYR A 40 -7.62 0.67 2.70
CA TYR A 40 -7.54 -0.13 1.48
C TYR A 40 -8.89 -0.20 0.76
N TYR A 41 -9.99 -0.33 1.53
CA TYR A 41 -11.36 -0.39 1.01
C TYR A 41 -12.12 0.94 1.09
N SER A 42 -11.47 2.05 1.48
CA SER A 42 -12.17 3.35 1.57
C SER A 42 -12.51 3.94 0.21
N LEU A 43 -11.85 3.49 -0.86
CA LEU A 43 -12.17 3.80 -2.25
C LEU A 43 -12.35 2.50 -3.03
N SER A 44 -13.43 2.39 -3.80
CA SER A 44 -13.71 1.18 -4.61
C SER A 44 -12.73 0.97 -5.77
N THR A 45 -11.79 1.88 -6.01
CA THR A 45 -10.81 1.82 -7.10
C THR A 45 -9.90 0.61 -7.01
N ILE A 46 -9.32 0.33 -5.83
CA ILE A 46 -8.42 -0.81 -5.64
C ILE A 46 -9.16 -2.14 -5.88
N PRO A 47 -10.31 -2.44 -5.22
CA PRO A 47 -11.02 -3.70 -5.47
C PRO A 47 -11.62 -3.80 -6.87
N TYR A 48 -11.88 -2.67 -7.55
CA TYR A 48 -12.31 -2.69 -8.95
C TYR A 48 -11.18 -3.11 -9.91
N LEU A 49 -9.97 -2.56 -9.73
CA LEU A 49 -8.83 -2.84 -10.60
C LEU A 49 -8.16 -4.19 -10.28
N ALA A 50 -8.09 -4.56 -9.01
CA ALA A 50 -7.44 -5.79 -8.53
C ALA A 50 -8.39 -6.62 -7.65
N PRO A 51 -9.48 -7.18 -8.20
CA PRO A 51 -10.51 -7.88 -7.42
C PRO A 51 -10.02 -9.17 -6.76
N LYS A 52 -8.83 -9.67 -7.14
CA LYS A 52 -8.22 -10.88 -6.59
C LYS A 52 -7.20 -10.60 -5.48
N ALA A 53 -6.84 -9.33 -5.24
CA ALA A 53 -5.97 -8.95 -4.14
C ALA A 53 -6.78 -8.80 -2.85
N ILE A 54 -6.24 -9.28 -1.74
CA ILE A 54 -6.90 -9.28 -0.43
C ILE A 54 -6.20 -8.27 0.46
N GLY A 55 -6.90 -7.20 0.86
CA GLY A 55 -6.32 -6.14 1.68
C GLY A 55 -6.74 -6.22 3.14
N GLN A 56 -5.82 -5.85 4.02
CA GLN A 56 -6.05 -5.64 5.43
C GLN A 56 -5.44 -4.31 5.86
N ASP A 57 -6.26 -3.44 6.48
CA ASP A 57 -5.77 -2.20 7.05
C ASP A 57 -5.03 -2.44 8.37
N VAL A 58 -3.80 -1.95 8.46
CA VAL A 58 -3.08 -1.84 9.73
C VAL A 58 -3.51 -0.52 10.36
N VAL A 59 -4.60 -0.55 11.14
CA VAL A 59 -5.26 0.69 11.61
C VAL A 59 -4.39 1.48 12.60
N ASN A 60 -3.72 0.80 13.54
CA ASN A 60 -2.88 1.43 14.54
C ASN A 60 -1.41 1.41 14.10
N PRO A 61 -0.63 2.48 14.36
CA PRO A 61 0.83 2.45 14.26
C PRO A 61 1.44 1.28 15.02
N ILE A 62 2.31 0.51 14.37
CA ILE A 62 3.12 -0.51 15.03
C ILE A 62 4.34 0.15 15.68
N THR A 63 4.75 -0.38 16.84
CA THR A 63 5.89 0.14 17.62
C THR A 63 6.95 -0.92 17.88
N SER A 64 6.73 -2.13 17.37
CA SER A 64 7.64 -3.26 17.44
C SER A 64 7.50 -4.09 16.15
N PRO A 65 8.52 -4.88 15.79
CA PRO A 65 8.44 -5.79 14.66
C PRO A 65 7.20 -6.71 14.78
N PRO A 66 6.35 -6.81 13.73
CA PRO A 66 5.16 -7.65 13.77
C PRO A 66 5.54 -9.15 13.70
N ASN A 67 4.63 -10.02 14.12
CA ASN A 67 4.83 -11.48 14.09
C ASN A 67 3.71 -12.19 13.32
N TRP A 68 3.09 -11.52 12.34
CA TRP A 68 2.03 -12.07 11.51
C TRP A 68 2.56 -13.23 10.65
N SER A 69 1.76 -14.27 10.46
CA SER A 69 2.06 -15.33 9.48
C SER A 69 1.82 -14.80 8.08
N LEU A 70 2.76 -15.05 7.17
CA LEU A 70 2.58 -14.77 5.75
C LEU A 70 2.31 -16.09 5.04
N ASP A 71 1.08 -16.28 4.57
CA ASP A 71 0.64 -17.54 3.96
C ASP A 71 0.92 -17.61 2.45
N GLY A 72 1.65 -16.61 1.92
CA GLY A 72 2.07 -16.49 0.53
C GLY A 72 2.56 -15.08 0.19
N PRO A 73 2.67 -14.74 -1.11
CA PRO A 73 3.08 -13.43 -1.57
C PRO A 73 2.33 -12.30 -0.86
N THR A 74 3.10 -11.41 -0.23
CA THR A 74 2.57 -10.33 0.61
C THR A 74 3.20 -9.01 0.23
N LEU A 75 2.35 -8.00 0.01
CA LEU A 75 2.75 -6.61 -0.18
C LEU A 75 2.38 -5.79 1.04
N PHE A 76 3.38 -5.20 1.69
CA PHE A 76 3.17 -4.14 2.68
C PHE A 76 3.19 -2.80 1.95
N VAL A 77 2.15 -1.99 2.13
CA VAL A 77 2.00 -0.68 1.48
C VAL A 77 1.95 0.41 2.53
N PHE A 78 2.89 1.34 2.49
CA PHE A 78 3.00 2.44 3.44
C PHE A 78 2.72 3.76 2.76
N LEU A 79 1.72 4.50 3.25
CA LEU A 79 1.61 5.91 2.86
C LEU A 79 2.81 6.70 3.41
N PRO A 80 3.17 7.85 2.81
CA PRO A 80 4.38 8.59 3.17
C PRO A 80 4.48 8.91 4.66
N GLU A 81 3.37 9.23 5.30
CA GLU A 81 3.29 9.51 6.74
C GLU A 81 3.54 8.30 7.66
N ARG A 82 3.53 7.07 7.12
CA ARG A 82 3.74 5.81 7.85
C ARG A 82 4.95 5.01 7.36
N GLN A 83 5.79 5.62 6.51
CA GLN A 83 6.95 4.95 5.92
C GLN A 83 7.97 4.45 6.95
N GLU A 84 8.07 5.09 8.11
CA GLU A 84 9.05 4.73 9.16
C GLU A 84 8.80 3.32 9.72
N GLU A 85 7.57 2.81 9.59
CA GLU A 85 7.20 1.47 10.04
C GLU A 85 7.71 0.36 9.12
N LEU A 86 8.19 0.70 7.91
CA LEU A 86 8.86 -0.24 7.02
C LEU A 86 10.04 -0.90 7.71
N MET A 87 10.81 -0.17 8.53
CA MET A 87 11.95 -0.73 9.25
C MET A 87 11.54 -1.91 10.14
N LEU A 88 10.43 -1.78 10.86
CA LEU A 88 9.89 -2.81 11.75
C LEU A 88 9.41 -4.04 10.96
N VAL A 89 8.74 -3.80 9.83
CA VAL A 89 8.31 -4.89 8.93
C VAL A 89 9.50 -5.62 8.32
N SER A 90 10.52 -4.89 7.86
CA SER A 90 11.72 -5.46 7.26
C SER A 90 12.60 -6.24 8.25
N GLU A 91 12.51 -5.92 9.55
CA GLU A 91 13.15 -6.68 10.63
C GLU A 91 12.50 -8.05 10.80
N SER A 92 11.16 -8.12 10.76
CA SER A 92 10.41 -9.37 10.88
C SER A 92 10.46 -10.24 9.63
N TYR A 93 10.48 -9.61 8.46
CA TYR A 93 10.42 -10.28 7.17
C TYR A 93 11.61 -9.86 6.29
N PRO A 94 12.84 -10.27 6.66
CA PRO A 94 14.04 -9.85 5.94
C PRO A 94 14.08 -10.41 4.53
N GLY A 95 14.71 -9.67 3.61
CA GLY A 95 14.89 -10.10 2.21
C GLY A 95 13.78 -9.67 1.25
N GLY A 96 12.76 -8.96 1.72
CA GLY A 96 11.77 -8.34 0.86
C GLY A 96 12.33 -7.23 -0.04
N MET A 97 11.60 -6.92 -1.10
CA MET A 97 11.95 -5.91 -2.11
C MET A 97 11.19 -4.60 -1.84
N GLU A 98 11.94 -3.55 -1.54
CA GLU A 98 11.40 -2.19 -1.40
C GLU A 98 11.30 -1.49 -2.76
N PHE A 99 10.22 -0.74 -2.98
CA PHE A 99 10.09 0.17 -4.11
C PHE A 99 9.27 1.42 -3.74
N LEU A 100 9.49 2.49 -4.51
CA LEU A 100 8.77 3.75 -4.36
C LEU A 100 7.76 3.92 -5.49
N GLN A 101 6.49 4.14 -5.16
CA GLN A 101 5.48 4.52 -6.15
C GLN A 101 5.29 6.03 -6.15
N ARG A 102 5.60 6.67 -7.28
CA ARG A 102 5.36 8.10 -7.50
C ARG A 102 4.15 8.33 -8.40
N GLY A 103 3.47 9.44 -8.18
CA GLY A 103 2.38 9.93 -9.00
C GLY A 103 2.86 10.83 -10.14
N LYS A 104 1.91 11.43 -10.86
CA LYS A 104 2.16 12.27 -12.05
C LYS A 104 3.03 13.51 -11.76
N ASP A 105 2.97 14.02 -10.54
CA ASP A 105 3.76 15.18 -10.10
C ASP A 105 5.07 14.78 -9.38
N GLU A 106 5.56 13.55 -9.59
CA GLU A 106 6.72 12.95 -8.89
C GLU A 106 6.57 12.86 -7.36
N LYS A 107 5.37 13.16 -6.84
CA LYS A 107 5.03 13.00 -5.43
C LYS A 107 4.98 11.52 -5.06
N LEU A 108 5.60 11.18 -3.93
CA LEU A 108 5.51 9.84 -3.36
C LEU A 108 4.04 9.57 -2.97
N LEU A 109 3.46 8.52 -3.56
CA LEU A 109 2.12 8.05 -3.24
C LEU A 109 2.18 7.02 -2.11
N PHE A 110 3.10 6.06 -2.22
CA PHE A 110 3.37 5.06 -1.20
C PHE A 110 4.75 4.42 -1.40
N VAL A 111 5.23 3.77 -0.34
CA VAL A 111 6.36 2.83 -0.35
C VAL A 111 5.78 1.42 -0.34
N GLY A 112 6.25 0.54 -1.22
CA GLY A 112 5.89 -0.87 -1.23
C GLY A 112 7.05 -1.72 -0.71
N TYR A 113 6.74 -2.73 0.09
CA TYR A 113 7.68 -3.77 0.51
C TYR A 113 7.07 -5.13 0.19
N TYR A 114 7.63 -5.82 -0.81
CA TYR A 114 7.13 -7.11 -1.29
C TYR A 114 7.94 -8.26 -0.68
N VAL A 115 7.23 -9.26 -0.15
CA VAL A 115 7.79 -10.50 0.38
C VAL A 115 7.14 -11.66 -0.35
N ASP A 116 7.96 -12.58 -0.88
CA ASP A 116 7.51 -13.78 -1.62
C ASP A 116 7.21 -14.96 -0.68
#